data_AF-A0A2V5VY87-F1
#
_entry.id   AF-A0A2V5VY87-F1
#
_cell.length_a   1.000
_cell.length_b   1.000
_cell.length_c   1.000
_cell.angle_alpha   90.00
_cell.angle_beta   90.00
_cell.angle_gamma   90.00
#
_symmetry.space_group_name_H-M   'P 1'
#
loop_
_entity.id
_entity.type
_entity.pdbx_description
1 polymer ?
#
loop_
_entity_poly.entity_id
_entity_poly.type
_entity_poly.pdbx_seq_one_letter_code
_entity_poly.pdbx_strand_id
1 'polypeptide(L)'
;MPTILSKTEKGGLEFGELADLRDDLVQEKRRLERLLARVDNALRQAEETESDVVDTGEKAPAPRPSPLDQWKNVVDATKDLRVANGNLSAERVAKLFGISLSQLAGWLGRSKQAVSKTPDADSLQNALGYFERVARLRLAMESDAEIRKWLRMPHPDIDGKSPLELMANGQWQALADFVDDILTGTPG
;
A
#
# COMPACT_ATOMS: atom_id res chain seq x y z
N MET A 1 83.03 -4.83 19.84
CA MET A 1 82.81 -3.84 20.92
C MET A 1 81.85 -2.78 20.40
N PRO A 2 80.92 -2.31 21.23
CA PRO A 2 79.63 -2.92 21.61
C PRO A 2 78.57 -2.60 20.52
N THR A 3 77.23 -2.57 20.66
CA THR A 3 76.26 -2.77 21.76
C THR A 3 74.99 -3.46 21.19
N ILE A 4 74.22 -4.15 22.03
CA ILE A 4 72.83 -4.56 21.76
C ILE A 4 71.94 -3.86 22.82
N LEU A 5 70.81 -3.25 22.46
CA LEU A 5 69.54 -3.34 23.22
C LEU A 5 68.35 -2.59 22.56
N SER A 6 67.39 -3.39 22.12
CA SER A 6 65.93 -3.24 22.20
C SER A 6 65.31 -1.98 22.84
N LYS A 7 64.30 -1.39 22.17
CA LYS A 7 63.02 -1.11 22.85
C LYS A 7 61.81 -1.17 21.91
N THR A 8 60.83 -1.96 22.34
CA THR A 8 59.55 -2.27 21.69
C THR A 8 58.68 -1.05 21.36
N GLU A 9 58.20 -0.97 20.13
CA GLU A 9 56.97 -0.24 19.82
C GLU A 9 55.77 -1.02 20.39
N LYS A 10 55.12 -0.45 21.41
CA LYS A 10 53.77 -0.84 21.84
C LYS A 10 52.87 0.37 21.67
N GLY A 11 52.23 0.49 20.52
CA GLY A 11 51.08 1.37 20.32
C GLY A 11 49.88 0.86 21.10
N GLY A 12 49.88 1.08 22.41
CA GLY A 12 48.68 1.00 23.23
C GLY A 12 48.00 2.36 23.19
N LEU A 13 46.70 2.39 22.85
CA LEU A 13 45.88 3.59 22.97
C LEU A 13 46.05 4.19 24.36
N GLU A 14 46.32 5.48 24.45
CA GLU A 14 46.53 6.10 25.75
C GLU A 14 45.23 6.07 26.56
N PHE A 15 45.36 6.04 27.89
CA PHE A 15 44.20 5.85 28.77
C PHE A 15 43.17 7.01 28.66
N GLY A 16 43.61 8.18 28.15
CA GLY A 16 42.74 9.30 27.77
C GLY A 16 41.91 9.00 26.51
N GLU A 17 42.53 8.59 25.40
CA GLU A 17 41.82 8.24 24.15
C GLU A 17 40.79 7.12 24.36
N LEU A 18 41.10 6.15 25.23
CA LEU A 18 40.16 5.09 25.61
C LEU A 18 38.97 5.60 26.46
N ALA A 19 39.17 6.66 27.24
CA ALA A 19 38.10 7.30 28.00
C ALA A 19 37.20 8.14 27.08
N ASP A 20 37.78 8.89 26.14
CA ASP A 20 37.05 9.69 25.16
C ASP A 20 36.22 8.79 24.22
N LEU A 21 36.83 7.73 23.67
CA LEU A 21 36.12 6.72 22.85
C LEU A 21 34.97 6.04 23.60
N ARG A 22 35.14 5.76 24.90
CA ARG A 22 34.07 5.22 25.75
C ARG A 22 32.92 6.22 25.88
N ASP A 23 33.23 7.49 26.09
CA ASP A 23 32.22 8.53 26.33
C ASP A 23 31.46 8.88 25.04
N ASP A 24 32.14 8.90 23.89
CA ASP A 24 31.50 8.97 22.56
C ASP A 24 30.56 7.79 22.32
N LEU A 25 30.99 6.57 22.64
CA LEU A 25 30.18 5.36 22.45
C LEU A 25 28.95 5.33 23.37
N VAL A 26 29.06 5.91 24.58
CA VAL A 26 27.91 6.16 25.48
C VAL A 26 26.97 7.23 24.91
N GLN A 27 27.50 8.30 24.30
CA GLN A 27 26.66 9.32 23.65
C GLN A 27 25.91 8.76 22.43
N GLU A 28 26.58 7.98 21.58
CA GLU A 28 25.95 7.40 20.39
C GLU A 28 24.93 6.32 20.74
N LYS A 29 25.19 5.51 21.78
CA LYS A 29 24.17 4.61 22.34
C LYS A 29 22.91 5.39 22.77
N ARG A 30 23.07 6.48 23.53
CA ARG A 30 21.94 7.35 23.93
C ARG A 30 21.25 8.04 22.76
N ARG A 31 21.94 8.24 21.63
CA ARG A 31 21.34 8.74 20.38
C ARG A 31 20.47 7.66 19.72
N LEU A 32 20.97 6.43 19.63
CA LEU A 32 20.23 5.27 19.09
C LEU A 32 18.99 4.95 19.94
N GLU A 33 19.10 4.93 21.27
CA GLU A 33 17.97 4.72 22.18
C GLU A 33 16.85 5.77 21.99
N ARG A 34 17.23 7.05 21.80
CA ARG A 34 16.27 8.12 21.48
C ARG A 34 15.63 7.98 20.09
N LEU A 35 16.38 7.47 19.10
CA LEU A 35 15.84 7.22 17.77
C LEU A 35 14.86 6.04 17.77
N LEU A 36 15.17 4.95 18.47
CA LEU A 36 14.27 3.81 18.66
C LEU A 36 12.97 4.25 19.34
N ALA A 37 13.04 4.93 20.49
CA ALA A 37 11.85 5.43 21.18
C ALA A 37 11.02 6.41 20.32
N ARG A 38 11.64 7.13 19.37
CA ARG A 38 10.93 7.99 18.41
C ARG A 38 10.24 7.19 17.31
N VAL A 39 10.86 6.10 16.84
CA VAL A 39 10.23 5.15 15.90
C VAL A 39 9.05 4.45 16.55
N ASP A 40 9.21 3.94 17.78
CA ASP A 40 8.13 3.28 18.52
C ASP A 40 6.93 4.20 18.76
N ASN A 41 7.17 5.46 19.14
CA ASN A 41 6.10 6.46 19.27
C ASN A 41 5.45 6.80 17.93
N ALA A 42 6.21 6.86 16.82
CA ALA A 42 5.65 7.13 15.50
C ALA A 42 4.81 5.95 14.97
N LEU A 43 5.24 4.72 15.22
CA LEU A 43 4.46 3.51 14.92
C LEU A 43 3.17 3.49 15.73
N ARG A 44 3.25 3.77 17.04
CA ARG A 44 2.08 3.85 17.91
C ARG A 44 1.10 4.94 17.49
N GLN A 45 1.58 6.13 17.15
CA GLN A 45 0.72 7.21 16.62
C GLN A 45 0.06 6.82 15.29
N ALA A 46 0.74 6.06 14.43
CA ALA A 46 0.14 5.53 13.20
C ALA A 46 -0.97 4.49 13.50
N GLU A 47 -0.77 3.60 14.48
CA GLU A 47 -1.79 2.64 14.94
C GLU A 47 -3.00 3.31 15.63
N GLU A 48 -2.75 4.34 16.43
CA GLU A 48 -3.79 5.17 17.05
C GLU A 48 -4.58 5.94 15.96
N THR A 49 -3.90 6.48 14.93
CA THR A 49 -4.55 7.12 13.77
C THR A 49 -5.33 6.12 12.89
N GLU A 50 -4.85 4.88 12.72
CA GLU A 50 -5.59 3.80 12.05
C GLU A 50 -6.86 3.38 12.84
N SER A 51 -6.89 3.66 14.15
CA SER A 51 -8.02 3.35 15.06
C SER A 51 -9.05 4.48 15.11
N ASP A 52 -8.63 5.74 14.95
CA ASP A 52 -9.50 6.92 14.87
C ASP A 52 -10.20 7.10 13.51
N VAL A 53 -10.00 6.18 12.56
CA VAL A 53 -10.83 6.08 11.35
C VAL A 53 -12.25 5.69 11.79
N VAL A 54 -13.11 6.70 11.90
CA VAL A 54 -14.55 6.53 12.14
C VAL A 54 -15.11 5.60 11.08
N ASP A 55 -15.38 4.35 11.46
CA ASP A 55 -16.11 3.40 10.63
C ASP A 55 -17.52 3.95 10.44
N THR A 56 -17.76 4.62 9.32
CA THR A 56 -19.02 5.31 9.05
C THR A 56 -20.21 4.35 8.97
N GLY A 57 -19.96 3.03 8.86
CA GLY A 57 -20.95 2.00 8.56
C GLY A 57 -21.61 2.13 7.18
N GLU A 58 -21.48 3.29 6.54
CA GLU A 58 -22.20 3.68 5.35
C GLU A 58 -21.75 2.85 4.15
N LYS A 59 -22.72 2.30 3.43
CA LYS A 59 -22.47 1.47 2.25
C LYS A 59 -22.29 2.40 1.06
N ALA A 60 -21.11 2.36 0.42
CA ALA A 60 -20.90 3.08 -0.84
C ALA A 60 -22.04 2.77 -1.84
N PRO A 61 -22.44 3.73 -2.69
CA PRO A 61 -23.39 3.44 -3.77
C PRO A 61 -22.86 2.28 -4.63
N ALA A 62 -23.77 1.50 -5.22
CA ALA A 62 -23.35 0.46 -6.16
C ALA A 62 -22.74 1.12 -7.41
N PRO A 63 -21.71 0.53 -8.03
CA PRO A 63 -21.20 1.01 -9.31
C PRO A 63 -22.32 1.04 -10.35
N ARG A 64 -22.33 2.08 -11.21
CA ARG A 64 -23.24 2.09 -12.36
C ARG A 64 -23.06 0.80 -13.18
N PRO A 65 -24.17 0.15 -13.61
CA PRO A 65 -24.09 -1.02 -14.48
C PRO A 65 -23.31 -0.74 -15.76
N SER A 66 -22.56 -1.73 -16.23
CA SER A 66 -21.73 -1.65 -17.42
C SER A 66 -22.20 -2.65 -18.49
N PRO A 67 -22.13 -2.31 -19.79
CA PRO A 67 -22.34 -3.27 -20.87
C PRO A 67 -21.42 -4.51 -20.77
N LEU A 68 -20.24 -4.35 -20.14
CA LEU A 68 -19.26 -5.41 -19.95
C LEU A 68 -19.64 -6.42 -18.85
N ASP A 69 -20.60 -6.11 -17.97
CA ASP A 69 -21.01 -6.97 -16.86
C ASP A 69 -21.54 -8.35 -17.31
N GLN A 70 -22.04 -8.43 -18.55
CA GLN A 70 -22.62 -9.65 -19.12
C GLN A 70 -21.61 -10.51 -19.90
N TRP A 71 -20.39 -10.01 -20.12
CA TRP A 71 -19.42 -10.66 -20.99
C TRP A 71 -18.61 -11.71 -20.24
N LYS A 72 -18.72 -12.97 -20.65
CA LYS A 72 -18.04 -14.10 -19.96
C LYS A 72 -16.55 -13.85 -19.73
N ASN A 73 -15.84 -13.30 -20.72
CA ASN A 73 -14.40 -13.04 -20.61
C ASN A 73 -14.08 -12.00 -19.51
N VAL A 74 -14.95 -11.03 -19.28
CA VAL A 74 -14.82 -10.03 -18.21
C VAL A 74 -14.91 -10.70 -16.85
N VAL A 75 -15.94 -11.55 -16.66
CA VAL A 75 -16.11 -12.34 -15.43
C VAL A 75 -14.93 -13.30 -15.21
N ASP A 76 -14.43 -13.94 -16.28
CA ASP A 76 -13.28 -14.83 -16.22
C ASP A 76 -11.95 -14.11 -15.87
N ALA A 77 -11.82 -12.81 -16.16
CA ALA A 77 -10.63 -12.00 -15.85
C ALA A 77 -10.57 -11.51 -14.38
N THR A 78 -11.70 -11.46 -13.68
CA THR A 78 -11.80 -10.97 -12.29
C THR A 78 -12.23 -12.03 -11.28
N LYS A 79 -12.57 -13.25 -11.70
CA LYS A 79 -13.07 -14.34 -10.83
C LYS A 79 -12.15 -14.71 -9.66
N ASP A 80 -10.84 -14.57 -9.80
CA ASP A 80 -9.85 -14.81 -8.74
C ASP A 80 -9.95 -13.79 -7.60
N LEU A 81 -10.54 -12.61 -7.83
CA LEU A 81 -10.83 -11.63 -6.78
C LEU A 81 -11.97 -12.08 -5.85
N ARG A 82 -12.77 -13.09 -6.26
CA ARG A 82 -13.93 -13.59 -5.50
C ARG A 82 -13.59 -14.81 -4.65
N VAL A 83 -14.10 -14.84 -3.44
CA VAL A 83 -14.11 -16.03 -2.56
C VAL A 83 -15.22 -17.00 -2.97
N ALA A 84 -15.26 -18.19 -2.36
CA ALA A 84 -16.13 -19.30 -2.79
C ALA A 84 -17.64 -19.01 -2.72
N ASN A 85 -18.07 -18.04 -1.89
CA ASN A 85 -19.45 -17.57 -1.81
C ASN A 85 -19.84 -16.56 -2.93
N GLY A 86 -18.89 -16.15 -3.78
CA GLY A 86 -19.09 -15.17 -4.86
C GLY A 86 -18.75 -13.72 -4.50
N ASN A 87 -18.56 -13.38 -3.22
CA ASN A 87 -18.19 -12.04 -2.77
C ASN A 87 -16.75 -11.70 -3.17
N LEU A 88 -16.50 -10.42 -3.47
CA LEU A 88 -15.16 -9.86 -3.69
C LEU A 88 -14.40 -9.80 -2.36
N SER A 89 -13.10 -10.13 -2.39
CA SER A 89 -12.21 -10.07 -1.23
C SER A 89 -11.27 -8.88 -1.30
N ALA A 90 -11.33 -8.00 -0.30
CA ALA A 90 -10.45 -6.84 -0.17
C ALA A 90 -8.95 -7.20 -0.18
N GLU A 91 -8.56 -8.34 0.38
CA GLU A 91 -7.17 -8.82 0.34
C GLU A 91 -6.69 -9.13 -1.08
N ARG A 92 -7.55 -9.78 -1.88
CA ARG A 92 -7.23 -10.14 -3.26
C ARG A 92 -7.20 -8.91 -4.17
N VAL A 93 -8.13 -7.98 -3.95
CA VAL A 93 -8.13 -6.66 -4.60
C VAL A 93 -6.84 -5.90 -4.25
N ALA A 94 -6.48 -5.73 -2.97
CA ALA A 94 -5.25 -5.05 -2.58
C ALA A 94 -3.99 -5.67 -3.22
N LYS A 95 -3.94 -7.01 -3.28
CA LYS A 95 -2.85 -7.78 -3.92
C LYS A 95 -2.76 -7.55 -5.43
N LEU A 96 -3.87 -7.52 -6.16
CA LEU A 96 -3.88 -7.18 -7.59
C LEU A 96 -3.32 -5.76 -7.79
N PHE A 97 -3.91 -4.78 -7.11
CA PHE A 97 -3.57 -3.36 -7.25
C PHE A 97 -2.17 -3.01 -6.72
N GLY A 98 -1.54 -3.90 -5.95
CA GLY A 98 -0.20 -3.71 -5.40
C GLY A 98 -0.17 -2.59 -4.37
N ILE A 99 -1.17 -2.58 -3.48
CA ILE A 99 -1.33 -1.67 -2.33
C ILE A 99 -1.45 -2.49 -1.05
N SER A 100 -1.24 -1.86 0.11
CA SER A 100 -1.45 -2.56 1.39
C SER A 100 -2.93 -2.70 1.72
N LEU A 101 -3.30 -3.71 2.53
CA LEU A 101 -4.68 -3.86 3.00
C LEU A 101 -5.12 -2.66 3.86
N SER A 102 -4.19 -2.04 4.60
CA SER A 102 -4.49 -0.82 5.38
C SER A 102 -4.82 0.36 4.47
N GLN A 103 -4.05 0.54 3.40
CA GLN A 103 -4.30 1.59 2.40
C GLN A 103 -5.66 1.41 1.73
N LEU A 104 -6.02 0.18 1.34
CA LEU A 104 -7.35 -0.10 0.81
C LEU A 104 -8.45 0.13 1.86
N ALA A 105 -8.25 -0.30 3.11
CA ALA A 105 -9.23 -0.09 4.18
C ALA A 105 -9.50 1.41 4.43
N GLY A 106 -8.45 2.23 4.45
CA GLY A 106 -8.55 3.69 4.54
C GLY A 106 -9.36 4.30 3.39
N TRP A 107 -9.17 3.84 2.15
CA TRP A 107 -10.01 4.26 1.02
C TRP A 107 -11.47 3.82 1.20
N LEU A 108 -11.70 2.60 1.65
CA LEU A 108 -13.04 2.05 1.90
C LEU A 108 -13.77 2.70 3.11
N GLY A 109 -13.13 3.63 3.83
CA GLY A 109 -13.70 4.24 5.04
C GLY A 109 -13.84 3.28 6.21
N ARG A 110 -12.94 2.29 6.31
CA ARG A 110 -12.95 1.22 7.32
C ARG A 110 -11.61 1.11 8.03
N SER A 111 -11.60 0.65 9.27
CA SER A 111 -10.34 0.27 9.92
C SER A 111 -9.76 -0.99 9.27
N LYS A 112 -8.43 -1.05 9.19
CA LYS A 112 -7.67 -2.23 8.74
C LYS A 112 -8.08 -3.51 9.47
N GLN A 113 -8.36 -3.41 10.78
CA GLN A 113 -8.78 -4.55 11.60
C GLN A 113 -10.16 -5.09 11.18
N ALA A 114 -11.12 -4.21 10.90
CA ALA A 114 -12.44 -4.62 10.41
C ALA A 114 -12.35 -5.33 9.06
N VAL A 115 -11.60 -4.74 8.11
CA VAL A 115 -11.41 -5.32 6.77
C VAL A 115 -10.63 -6.64 6.83
N SER A 116 -9.59 -6.75 7.66
CA SER A 116 -8.83 -8.01 7.80
C SER A 116 -9.63 -9.13 8.46
N LYS A 117 -10.56 -8.80 9.37
CA LYS A 117 -11.42 -9.80 10.02
C LYS A 117 -12.48 -10.38 9.07
N THR A 118 -12.98 -9.59 8.14
CA THR A 118 -14.03 -10.01 7.19
C THR A 118 -13.85 -9.31 5.84
N PRO A 119 -12.84 -9.72 5.05
CA PRO A 119 -12.44 -9.01 3.83
C PRO A 119 -13.44 -9.14 2.68
N ASP A 120 -14.43 -10.04 2.81
CA ASP A 120 -15.50 -10.31 1.87
C ASP A 120 -16.90 -9.88 2.38
N ALA A 121 -16.96 -9.04 3.43
CA ALA A 121 -18.23 -8.59 4.02
C ALA A 121 -19.16 -7.88 3.01
N ASP A 122 -20.47 -8.09 3.17
CA ASP A 122 -21.52 -7.53 2.30
C ASP A 122 -21.55 -5.99 2.27
N SER A 123 -21.11 -5.35 3.35
CA SER A 123 -20.97 -3.89 3.45
C SER A 123 -19.85 -3.32 2.56
N LEU A 124 -18.87 -4.14 2.17
CA LEU A 124 -17.77 -3.77 1.29
C LEU A 124 -18.09 -3.97 -0.20
N GLN A 125 -19.06 -4.82 -0.53
CA GLN A 125 -19.23 -5.33 -1.91
C GLN A 125 -19.51 -4.24 -2.96
N ASN A 126 -20.27 -3.20 -2.61
CA ASN A 126 -20.50 -2.07 -3.51
C ASN A 126 -19.18 -1.31 -3.79
N ALA A 127 -18.41 -1.02 -2.74
CA ALA A 127 -17.14 -0.32 -2.87
C ALA A 127 -16.10 -1.16 -3.62
N LEU A 128 -15.95 -2.44 -3.27
CA LEU A 128 -15.09 -3.40 -3.97
C LEU A 128 -15.50 -3.60 -5.44
N GLY A 129 -16.78 -3.43 -5.77
CA GLY A 129 -17.29 -3.50 -7.15
C GLY A 129 -16.66 -2.46 -8.09
N TYR A 130 -16.28 -1.28 -7.59
CA TYR A 130 -15.53 -0.31 -8.41
C TYR A 130 -14.12 -0.81 -8.75
N PHE A 131 -13.43 -1.38 -7.76
CA PHE A 131 -12.11 -1.99 -7.97
C PHE A 131 -12.20 -3.23 -8.87
N GLU A 132 -13.32 -3.96 -8.85
CA GLU A 132 -13.59 -5.04 -9.82
C GLU A 132 -13.73 -4.50 -11.25
N ARG A 133 -14.46 -3.40 -11.46
CA ARG A 133 -14.54 -2.73 -12.78
C ARG A 133 -13.16 -2.29 -13.26
N VAL A 134 -12.34 -1.68 -12.39
CA VAL A 134 -10.96 -1.29 -12.74
C VAL A 134 -10.05 -2.52 -13.01
N ALA A 135 -10.28 -3.65 -12.33
CA ALA A 135 -9.53 -4.89 -12.57
C ALA A 135 -9.75 -5.49 -13.96
N ARG A 136 -10.81 -5.09 -14.69
CA ARG A 136 -11.10 -5.51 -16.07
C ARG A 136 -10.01 -5.11 -17.06
N LEU A 137 -9.11 -4.21 -16.70
CA LEU A 137 -7.87 -3.91 -17.44
C LEU A 137 -7.02 -5.15 -17.74
N ARG A 138 -7.19 -6.26 -17.01
CA ARG A 138 -6.63 -7.59 -17.36
C ARG A 138 -7.05 -8.11 -18.75
N LEU A 139 -8.06 -7.52 -19.39
CA LEU A 139 -8.45 -7.82 -20.77
C LEU A 139 -7.58 -7.10 -21.81
N ALA A 140 -6.87 -6.03 -21.42
CA ALA A 140 -6.06 -5.18 -22.28
C ALA A 140 -4.56 -5.15 -21.90
N MET A 141 -4.17 -5.83 -20.81
CA MET A 141 -2.82 -5.86 -20.25
C MET A 141 -2.35 -7.30 -20.10
N GLU A 142 -1.08 -7.60 -20.37
CA GLU A 142 -0.56 -8.97 -20.33
C GLU A 142 -0.32 -9.47 -18.90
N SER A 143 -0.19 -8.56 -17.93
CA SER A 143 0.05 -8.94 -16.53
C SER A 143 -0.44 -7.93 -15.47
N ASP A 144 -0.70 -8.45 -14.26
CA ASP A 144 -0.92 -7.63 -13.05
C ASP A 144 0.22 -6.64 -12.78
N ALA A 145 1.44 -6.90 -13.24
CA ALA A 145 2.57 -5.98 -13.10
C ALA A 145 2.44 -4.75 -14.01
N GLU A 146 1.85 -4.90 -15.19
CA GLU A 146 1.56 -3.78 -16.10
C GLU A 146 0.39 -2.94 -15.60
N ILE A 147 -0.66 -3.59 -15.10
CA ILE A 147 -1.78 -2.90 -14.42
C ILE A 147 -1.23 -2.04 -13.28
N ARG A 148 -0.34 -2.57 -12.43
CA ARG A 148 0.29 -1.79 -11.35
C ARG A 148 1.15 -0.62 -11.83
N LYS A 149 1.76 -0.70 -13.01
CA LYS A 149 2.50 0.43 -13.65
C LYS A 149 1.51 1.46 -14.17
N TRP A 150 0.53 1.04 -14.97
CA TRP A 150 -0.51 1.87 -15.55
C TRP A 150 -1.27 2.66 -14.48
N LEU A 151 -1.67 1.99 -13.39
CA LEU A 151 -2.33 2.63 -12.25
C LEU A 151 -1.51 3.78 -11.63
N ARG A 152 -0.18 3.73 -11.70
CA ARG A 152 0.74 4.74 -11.15
C ARG A 152 1.17 5.79 -12.17
N MET A 153 0.84 5.62 -13.45
CA MET A 153 1.20 6.56 -14.50
C MET A 153 0.20 7.72 -14.55
N PRO A 154 0.66 8.98 -14.56
CA PRO A 154 -0.14 10.12 -14.99
C PRO A 154 -0.74 9.86 -16.37
N HIS A 155 -2.04 10.11 -16.55
CA HIS A 155 -2.73 9.93 -17.82
C HIS A 155 -3.39 11.24 -18.27
N PRO A 156 -3.20 11.71 -19.53
CA PRO A 156 -3.72 13.01 -19.98
C PRO A 156 -5.22 13.17 -19.78
N ASP A 157 -5.98 12.12 -20.09
CA ASP A 157 -7.45 12.12 -20.10
C ASP A 157 -8.11 12.16 -18.71
N ILE A 158 -7.33 12.19 -17.62
CA ILE A 158 -7.79 12.34 -16.23
C ILE A 158 -7.03 13.48 -15.51
N ASP A 159 -6.96 14.63 -16.17
CA ASP A 159 -6.30 15.87 -15.70
C ASP A 159 -4.81 15.69 -15.36
N GLY A 160 -4.12 14.73 -16.00
CA GLY A 160 -2.73 14.41 -15.68
C GLY A 160 -2.53 13.75 -14.31
N LYS A 161 -3.59 13.31 -13.63
CA LYS A 161 -3.49 12.47 -12.43
C LYS A 161 -3.20 11.02 -12.82
N SER A 162 -2.74 10.22 -11.85
CA SER A 162 -2.70 8.77 -11.99
C SER A 162 -4.03 8.13 -11.56
N PRO A 163 -4.42 6.98 -12.15
CA PRO A 163 -5.59 6.21 -11.69
C PRO A 163 -5.57 5.87 -10.19
N LEU A 164 -4.38 5.67 -9.59
CA LEU A 164 -4.22 5.40 -8.16
C LEU A 164 -4.61 6.60 -7.30
N GLU A 165 -4.35 7.83 -7.75
CA GLU A 165 -4.80 9.05 -7.07
C GLU A 165 -6.31 9.25 -7.19
N LEU A 166 -6.93 8.91 -8.32
CA LEU A 166 -8.40 8.90 -8.44
C LEU A 166 -9.03 7.93 -7.42
N MET A 167 -8.44 6.74 -7.24
CA MET A 167 -8.90 5.79 -6.21
C MET A 167 -8.70 6.31 -4.79
N ALA A 168 -7.56 6.92 -4.50
CA ALA A 168 -7.29 7.50 -3.18
C ALA A 168 -8.25 8.65 -2.83
N ASN A 169 -8.68 9.43 -3.83
CA ASN A 169 -9.58 10.58 -3.68
C ASN A 169 -11.07 10.21 -3.77
N GLY A 170 -11.43 8.92 -3.73
CA GLY A 170 -12.83 8.48 -3.79
C GLY A 170 -13.50 8.63 -5.17
N GLN A 171 -12.75 8.96 -6.23
CA GLN A 171 -13.25 9.17 -7.59
C GLN A 171 -13.52 7.84 -8.35
N TRP A 172 -14.04 6.83 -7.63
CA TRP A 172 -14.12 5.43 -8.07
C TRP A 172 -15.03 5.22 -9.27
N GLN A 173 -16.19 5.90 -9.29
CA GLN A 173 -17.15 5.81 -10.39
C GLN A 173 -16.52 6.33 -11.70
N ALA A 174 -15.91 7.52 -11.66
CA ALA A 174 -15.26 8.12 -12.81
C ALA A 174 -14.14 7.24 -13.39
N LEU A 175 -13.30 6.65 -12.53
CA LEU A 175 -12.26 5.73 -13.01
C LEU A 175 -12.82 4.40 -13.54
N ALA A 176 -13.86 3.84 -12.92
CA ALA A 176 -14.50 2.62 -13.37
C ALA A 176 -15.18 2.79 -14.74
N ASP A 177 -15.76 3.96 -15.00
CA ASP A 177 -16.34 4.30 -16.30
C ASP A 177 -15.23 4.51 -17.34
N PHE A 178 -14.18 5.28 -17.03
CA PHE A 178 -13.02 5.47 -17.91
C PHE A 178 -12.33 4.15 -18.33
N VAL A 179 -12.27 3.16 -17.43
CA VAL A 179 -11.76 1.82 -17.77
C VAL A 179 -12.68 1.09 -18.75
N ASP A 180 -14.00 1.17 -18.57
CA ASP A 180 -14.94 0.54 -19.50
C ASP A 180 -14.98 1.28 -20.86
N ASP A 181 -14.76 2.59 -20.89
CA ASP A 181 -14.62 3.40 -22.10
C ASP A 181 -13.38 2.96 -22.90
N ILE A 182 -12.22 2.81 -22.23
CA ILE A 182 -11.01 2.22 -22.82
C ILE A 182 -11.28 0.81 -23.39
N LEU A 183 -11.94 -0.06 -22.61
CA LEU A 183 -12.17 -1.46 -22.99
C LEU A 183 -13.23 -1.63 -24.10
N THR A 184 -14.16 -0.68 -24.24
CA THR A 184 -15.14 -0.67 -25.34
C THR A 184 -14.66 0.10 -26.57
N GLY A 185 -13.55 0.85 -26.47
CA GLY A 185 -13.05 1.73 -27.54
C GLY A 185 -13.96 2.93 -27.80
N THR A 186 -14.79 3.31 -26.82
CA THR A 186 -15.70 4.46 -26.90
C THR A 186 -15.06 5.60 -26.13
N PRO A 187 -14.72 6.76 -26.73
CA PRO A 187 -14.33 7.92 -25.96
C PRO A 187 -15.55 8.47 -25.19
N GLY A 188 -15.40 8.63 -23.87
CA GLY A 188 -16.39 9.25 -22.97
C GLY A 188 -16.42 10.77 -23.03
#